data_AF-A0A7K2WLN8-F1
#
_entry.id   AF-A0A7K2WLN8-F1
#
_cell.length_a   1.000
_cell.length_b   1.000
_cell.length_c   1.000
_cell.angle_alpha   90.00
_cell.angle_beta   90.00
_cell.angle_gamma   90.00
#
_symmetry.space_group_name_H-M   'P 1'
#
loop_
_entity.id
_entity.type
_entity.pdbx_description
1 polymer ?
#
loop_
_entity_poly.entity_id
_entity_poly.type
_entity_poly.pdbx_seq_one_letter_code
_entity_poly.pdbx_strand_id
1 'polypeptide(L)'
;MTVPWSGAGLPPAAELRITEAQRSGTWSSALSTSAFAAIRSVGFEPVGQAMGSTVYQLGRSSRNWGYYDCLYLGAGYTMSTAPGQVALSGDGAPAAGLVHVFDEARRTALGRLAAECTALGGDGVVAAEFTMAPFPSQPNCLEFKVIGTAVRARGDVRAPRPFTCHLDGQGFAKLVAAGWVPVELLVGMSIGVRHDDFGTRSQAFSWSNTEVGAWSALVGEVRADARHQLELQGTHAGGDGVILASGDLRIWRESCVRASRYGTEAEDHVAESTMVATTIARFQARAERPPTLAVMPLDRRGERLRRRLAETEGSPYADPAERRRLAEELEELGDQG
;
A
#
# COMPACT_ATOMS: atom_id res chain seq x y z
N MET A 1 20.72 -25.14 15.76
CA MET A 1 19.48 -25.91 15.95
C MET A 1 18.32 -24.93 15.85
N THR A 2 17.41 -25.13 14.90
CA THR A 2 16.22 -24.27 14.74
C THR A 2 15.23 -24.59 15.84
N VAL A 3 14.85 -23.60 16.65
CA VAL A 3 13.81 -23.76 17.66
C VAL A 3 12.49 -24.06 16.93
N PRO A 4 11.77 -25.15 17.25
CA PRO A 4 10.48 -25.43 16.64
C PRO A 4 9.48 -24.32 17.00
N TRP A 5 8.79 -23.79 15.98
CA TRP A 5 7.84 -22.69 16.14
C TRP A 5 6.41 -23.22 16.05
N SER A 6 5.56 -22.81 16.98
CA SER A 6 4.15 -23.23 17.07
C SER A 6 3.22 -22.56 16.05
N GLY A 7 3.75 -21.63 15.24
CA GLY A 7 2.94 -20.80 14.34
C GLY A 7 2.29 -19.59 15.02
N ALA A 8 2.37 -19.51 16.34
CA ALA A 8 1.90 -18.39 17.16
C ALA A 8 3.06 -17.46 17.56
N GLY A 9 2.79 -16.16 17.62
CA GLY A 9 3.81 -15.15 17.94
C GLY A 9 4.82 -14.93 16.82
N LEU A 10 5.99 -14.40 17.17
CA LEU A 10 7.06 -14.14 16.22
C LEU A 10 7.80 -15.44 15.86
N PRO A 11 8.20 -15.63 14.59
CA PRO A 11 9.11 -16.71 14.24
C PRO A 11 10.46 -16.54 14.98
N PRO A 12 11.11 -17.63 15.42
CA PRO A 12 12.39 -17.55 16.14
C PRO A 12 13.49 -16.79 15.38
N ALA A 13 13.51 -16.88 14.05
CA ALA A 13 14.45 -16.14 13.22
C ALA A 13 14.23 -14.62 13.28
N ALA A 14 12.97 -14.17 13.40
CA ALA A 14 12.63 -12.77 13.58
C ALA A 14 13.06 -12.27 14.97
N GLU A 15 12.81 -13.06 16.02
CA GLU A 15 13.23 -12.72 17.40
C GLU A 15 14.75 -12.53 17.52
N LEU A 16 15.53 -13.43 16.91
CA LEU A 16 16.99 -13.33 16.87
C LEU A 16 17.45 -12.05 16.18
N ARG A 17 16.89 -11.76 15.00
CA ARG A 17 17.22 -10.54 14.24
C ARG A 17 16.87 -9.26 14.99
N ILE A 18 15.72 -9.23 15.67
CA ILE A 18 15.30 -8.10 16.50
C ILE A 18 16.26 -7.92 17.68
N THR A 19 16.59 -9.02 18.38
CA THR A 19 17.52 -8.98 19.52
C THR A 19 18.89 -8.47 19.11
N GLU A 20 19.39 -8.89 17.93
CA GLU A 20 20.66 -8.41 17.39
C GLU A 20 20.61 -6.91 17.07
N ALA A 21 19.57 -6.45 16.38
CA ALA A 21 19.36 -5.02 16.07
C ALA A 21 19.29 -4.15 17.34
N GLN A 22 18.61 -4.63 18.38
CA GLN A 22 18.55 -3.96 19.68
C GLN A 22 19.91 -3.90 20.39
N ARG A 23 20.72 -4.96 20.28
CA ARG A 23 22.06 -5.02 20.90
C ARG A 23 23.10 -4.17 20.17
N SER A 24 23.08 -4.14 18.84
CA SER A 24 24.04 -3.39 18.04
C SER A 24 23.68 -1.91 17.89
N GLY A 25 22.40 -1.55 18.06
CA GLY A 25 21.87 -0.24 17.72
C GLY A 25 21.79 0.02 16.21
N THR A 26 22.06 -0.98 15.37
CA THR A 26 22.00 -0.89 13.91
C THR A 26 20.68 -1.47 13.40
N TRP A 27 20.13 -0.85 12.35
CA TRP A 27 18.90 -1.30 11.70
C TRP A 27 19.07 -1.27 10.17
N SER A 28 18.34 -2.15 9.48
CA SER A 28 18.30 -2.23 8.01
C SER A 28 16.98 -1.71 7.47
N SER A 29 16.96 -1.21 6.24
CA SER A 29 15.73 -0.84 5.52
C SER A 29 15.92 -1.06 4.03
N ALA A 30 14.82 -1.33 3.34
CA ALA A 30 14.76 -1.38 1.88
C ALA A 30 14.46 -0.02 1.23
N LEU A 31 14.39 1.08 2.00
CA LEU A 31 14.09 2.40 1.48
C LEU A 31 15.25 2.99 0.68
N SER A 32 14.92 3.73 -0.38
CA SER A 32 15.87 4.60 -1.06
C SER A 32 16.30 5.77 -0.16
N THR A 33 17.39 6.45 -0.51
CA THR A 33 17.86 7.64 0.23
C THR A 33 16.82 8.77 0.24
N SER A 34 16.11 8.97 -0.88
CA SER A 34 15.03 9.96 -0.97
C SER A 34 13.84 9.58 -0.09
N ALA A 35 13.45 8.30 -0.08
CA ALA A 35 12.36 7.79 0.74
C ALA A 35 12.70 7.88 2.24
N PHE A 36 13.94 7.54 2.61
CA PHE A 36 14.46 7.70 3.97
C PHE A 36 14.37 9.16 4.44
N ALA A 37 14.86 10.11 3.64
CA ALA A 37 14.79 11.53 3.99
C ALA A 37 13.34 12.05 4.08
N ALA A 38 12.47 11.62 3.17
CA ALA A 38 11.07 12.03 3.14
C ALA A 38 10.29 11.62 4.40
N ILE A 39 10.45 10.37 4.86
CA ILE A 39 9.81 9.89 6.10
C ILE A 39 10.24 10.74 7.30
N ARG A 40 11.51 11.10 7.39
CA ARG A 40 12.04 11.95 8.48
C ARG A 40 11.51 13.37 8.43
N SER A 41 11.22 13.88 7.24
CA SER A 41 10.64 15.23 7.07
C SER A 41 9.24 15.37 7.65
N VAL A 42 8.48 14.26 7.74
CA VAL A 42 7.13 14.23 8.32
C VAL A 42 7.11 13.67 9.75
N GLY A 43 8.27 13.62 10.42
CA GLY A 43 8.34 13.27 11.84
C GLY A 43 8.33 11.78 12.15
N PHE A 44 8.73 10.92 11.20
CA PHE A 44 8.89 9.48 11.41
C PHE A 44 10.35 9.06 11.31
N GLU A 45 10.74 8.04 12.06
CA GLU A 45 12.09 7.46 12.04
C GLU A 45 12.01 5.98 11.66
N PRO A 46 12.73 5.52 10.63
CA PRO A 46 12.87 4.09 10.36
C PRO A 46 13.55 3.38 11.53
N VAL A 47 13.00 2.23 11.93
CA VAL A 47 13.51 1.41 13.04
C VAL A 47 13.98 0.02 12.62
N GLY A 48 13.65 -0.39 11.39
CA GLY A 48 14.16 -1.64 10.84
C GLY A 48 13.25 -2.23 9.75
N GLN A 49 13.74 -3.26 9.08
CA GLN A 49 12.93 -4.06 8.17
C GLN A 49 12.05 -5.01 8.98
N ALA A 50 10.79 -5.14 8.55
CA ALA A 50 9.84 -6.09 9.11
C ALA A 50 9.33 -7.00 7.98
N MET A 51 9.13 -8.28 8.31
CA MET A 51 8.58 -9.27 7.40
C MET A 51 7.45 -10.04 8.09
N GLY A 52 6.45 -10.43 7.32
CA GLY A 52 5.45 -11.40 7.72
C GLY A 52 5.27 -12.40 6.60
N SER A 53 5.26 -13.70 6.94
CA SER A 53 4.94 -14.73 5.95
C SER A 53 4.07 -15.81 6.54
N THR A 54 3.31 -16.48 5.67
CA THR A 54 2.63 -17.72 5.98
C THR A 54 2.57 -18.59 4.75
N VAL A 55 2.52 -19.90 4.94
CA VAL A 55 2.40 -20.88 3.86
C VAL A 55 1.15 -21.70 4.11
N TYR A 56 0.25 -21.72 3.14
CA TYR A 56 -0.98 -22.50 3.21
C TYR A 56 -0.93 -23.63 2.19
N GLN A 57 -1.25 -24.84 2.63
CA GLN A 57 -1.57 -25.94 1.71
C GLN A 57 -2.98 -25.75 1.20
N LEU A 58 -3.14 -25.76 -0.12
CA LEU A 58 -4.44 -25.62 -0.75
C LEU A 58 -4.87 -26.94 -1.39
N GLY A 59 -6.14 -27.28 -1.19
CA GLY A 59 -6.77 -28.37 -1.93
C GLY A 59 -6.80 -28.03 -3.42
N ARG A 60 -6.14 -28.85 -4.25
CA ARG A 60 -6.31 -28.79 -5.70
C ARG A 60 -7.50 -29.65 -6.09
N SER A 61 -8.57 -29.02 -6.57
CA SER A 61 -9.71 -29.74 -7.17
C SER A 61 -9.81 -29.57 -8.69
N SER A 62 -8.98 -28.72 -9.30
CA SER A 62 -8.94 -28.48 -10.75
C SER A 62 -7.52 -28.24 -11.26
N ARG A 63 -7.34 -27.83 -12.53
CA ARG A 63 -6.01 -27.48 -13.08
C ARG A 63 -5.39 -26.35 -12.25
N ASN A 64 -6.23 -25.43 -11.80
CA ASN A 64 -5.89 -24.35 -10.87
C ASN A 64 -6.36 -24.65 -9.43
N TRP A 65 -6.10 -23.73 -8.51
CA TRP A 65 -6.41 -23.88 -7.08
C TRP A 65 -7.92 -23.89 -6.86
N GLY A 66 -8.48 -24.80 -6.05
CA GLY A 66 -9.88 -24.71 -5.62
C GLY A 66 -10.96 -25.17 -6.63
N TYR A 67 -12.21 -25.01 -6.19
CA TYR A 67 -13.43 -25.53 -6.81
C TYR A 67 -14.20 -24.41 -7.51
N TYR A 68 -14.36 -24.54 -8.82
CA TYR A 68 -15.03 -23.57 -9.69
C TYR A 68 -16.31 -24.16 -10.26
N ASP A 69 -17.43 -23.60 -9.86
CA ASP A 69 -18.75 -24.01 -10.34
C ASP A 69 -19.49 -22.75 -10.81
N CYS A 70 -19.88 -22.74 -12.08
CA CYS A 70 -20.54 -21.63 -12.75
C CYS A 70 -21.98 -21.35 -12.29
N LEU A 71 -22.56 -22.23 -11.46
CA LEU A 71 -23.95 -22.18 -11.01
C LEU A 71 -25.00 -22.12 -12.13
N TYR A 72 -24.60 -22.36 -13.38
CA TYR A 72 -25.48 -22.28 -14.53
C TYR A 72 -26.38 -23.53 -14.61
N LEU A 73 -27.69 -23.34 -14.46
CA LEU A 73 -28.67 -24.43 -14.48
C LEU A 73 -28.72 -25.13 -15.84
N GLY A 74 -28.45 -24.40 -16.93
CA GLY A 74 -28.48 -24.91 -18.30
C GLY A 74 -27.21 -25.65 -18.74
N ALA A 75 -26.24 -25.88 -17.84
CA ALA A 75 -24.91 -26.36 -18.22
C ALA A 75 -24.88 -27.74 -18.91
N GLY A 76 -25.90 -28.58 -18.71
CA GLY A 76 -26.04 -29.86 -19.42
C GLY A 76 -26.63 -29.76 -20.83
N TYR A 77 -27.06 -28.57 -21.25
CA TYR A 77 -27.72 -28.34 -22.54
C TYR A 77 -26.82 -27.50 -23.44
N THR A 78 -26.13 -28.17 -24.37
CA THR A 78 -25.15 -27.53 -25.27
C THR A 78 -25.74 -26.40 -26.10
N MET A 79 -27.03 -26.45 -26.45
CA MET A 79 -27.72 -25.44 -27.27
C MET A 79 -28.48 -24.39 -26.45
N SER A 80 -28.27 -24.34 -25.12
CA SER A 80 -28.95 -23.34 -24.28
C SER A 80 -28.49 -21.92 -24.66
N THR A 81 -29.47 -21.06 -24.97
CA THR A 81 -29.29 -19.63 -25.22
C THR A 81 -29.63 -18.77 -24.01
N ALA A 82 -30.02 -19.39 -22.88
CA ALA A 82 -30.22 -18.66 -21.65
C ALA A 82 -28.89 -18.00 -21.25
N PRO A 83 -28.90 -16.70 -20.89
CA PRO A 83 -27.66 -16.01 -20.56
C PRO A 83 -27.06 -16.64 -19.30
N GLY A 84 -25.79 -17.06 -19.40
CA GLY A 84 -25.02 -17.39 -18.21
C GLY A 84 -24.92 -16.16 -17.28
N GLN A 85 -24.93 -16.38 -15.97
CA GLN A 85 -24.55 -15.36 -14.98
C GLN A 85 -23.08 -15.53 -14.62
N VAL A 86 -22.46 -14.50 -14.04
CA VAL A 86 -21.15 -14.64 -13.41
C VAL A 86 -21.38 -15.08 -11.96
N ALA A 87 -20.90 -16.27 -11.61
CA ALA A 87 -20.90 -16.74 -10.24
C ALA A 87 -19.72 -16.10 -9.50
N LEU A 88 -19.97 -15.03 -8.75
CA LEU A 88 -18.96 -14.23 -8.04
C LEU A 88 -18.70 -14.73 -6.62
N SER A 89 -17.43 -14.81 -6.24
CA SER A 89 -17.04 -15.18 -4.88
C SER A 89 -17.59 -14.23 -3.81
N GLY A 90 -17.69 -12.93 -4.08
CA GLY A 90 -18.25 -11.96 -3.13
C GLY A 90 -19.71 -12.22 -2.78
N ASP A 91 -20.46 -12.84 -3.71
CA ASP A 91 -21.87 -13.22 -3.52
C ASP A 91 -22.04 -14.63 -2.94
N GLY A 92 -20.96 -15.23 -2.45
CA GLY A 92 -20.97 -16.57 -1.86
C GLY A 92 -21.00 -17.71 -2.89
N ALA A 93 -20.63 -17.44 -4.14
CA ALA A 93 -20.41 -18.53 -5.11
C ALA A 93 -19.35 -19.52 -4.61
N PRO A 94 -19.28 -20.75 -5.14
CA PRO A 94 -18.41 -21.79 -4.60
C PRO A 94 -16.92 -21.44 -4.50
N ALA A 95 -16.43 -20.53 -5.36
CA ALA A 95 -15.06 -20.02 -5.28
C ALA A 95 -14.78 -19.16 -4.01
N ALA A 96 -15.81 -18.70 -3.30
CA ALA A 96 -15.70 -17.94 -2.05
C ALA A 96 -14.88 -18.68 -0.97
N GLY A 97 -14.95 -20.02 -0.93
CA GLY A 97 -14.16 -20.81 0.01
C GLY A 97 -12.65 -20.62 -0.20
N LEU A 98 -12.19 -20.55 -1.45
CA LEU A 98 -10.78 -20.29 -1.76
C LEU A 98 -10.38 -18.85 -1.41
N VAL A 99 -11.23 -17.88 -1.77
CA VAL A 99 -11.00 -16.46 -1.47
C VAL A 99 -10.91 -16.24 0.05
N HIS A 100 -11.74 -16.91 0.84
CA HIS A 100 -11.69 -16.84 2.30
C HIS A 100 -10.36 -17.37 2.86
N VAL A 101 -9.83 -18.47 2.31
CA VAL A 101 -8.50 -18.99 2.71
C VAL A 101 -7.40 -17.99 2.37
N PHE A 102 -7.48 -17.34 1.21
CA PHE A 102 -6.49 -16.33 0.81
C PHE A 102 -6.53 -15.11 1.72
N ASP A 103 -7.74 -14.66 2.08
CA ASP A 103 -7.94 -13.57 3.02
C ASP A 103 -7.40 -13.91 4.43
N GLU A 104 -7.65 -15.12 4.93
CA GLU A 104 -7.12 -15.58 6.21
C GLU A 104 -5.58 -15.66 6.20
N ALA A 105 -5.01 -16.21 5.13
CA ALA A 105 -3.56 -16.32 4.96
C ALA A 105 -2.89 -14.94 4.93
N ARG A 106 -3.48 -14.00 4.18
CA ARG A 106 -3.05 -12.61 4.15
C ARG A 106 -3.13 -11.96 5.53
N ARG A 107 -4.26 -12.05 6.22
CA ARG A 107 -4.43 -11.46 7.57
C ARG A 107 -3.39 -12.01 8.54
N THR A 108 -3.07 -13.31 8.44
CA THR A 108 -2.02 -13.93 9.23
C THR A 108 -0.64 -13.37 8.92
N ALA A 109 -0.28 -13.21 7.63
CA ALA A 109 1.00 -12.62 7.22
C ALA A 109 1.12 -11.16 7.69
N LEU A 110 0.07 -10.35 7.52
CA LEU A 110 0.04 -8.96 8.00
C LEU A 110 0.09 -8.86 9.53
N GLY A 111 -0.59 -9.76 10.24
CA GLY A 111 -0.51 -9.84 11.70
C GLY A 111 0.91 -10.13 12.19
N ARG A 112 1.65 -11.01 11.51
CA ARG A 112 3.06 -11.28 11.80
C ARG A 112 3.96 -10.08 11.50
N LEU A 113 3.75 -9.40 10.38
CA LEU A 113 4.44 -8.15 10.05
C LEU A 113 4.22 -7.07 11.13
N ALA A 114 2.97 -6.89 11.57
CA ALA A 114 2.62 -5.90 12.59
C ALA A 114 3.20 -6.25 13.97
N ALA A 115 3.23 -7.54 14.33
CA ALA A 115 3.89 -8.01 15.55
C ALA A 115 5.40 -7.71 15.50
N GLU A 116 6.04 -7.95 14.35
CA GLU A 116 7.46 -7.69 14.15
C GLU A 116 7.78 -6.18 14.19
N CYS A 117 6.92 -5.36 13.58
CA CYS A 117 6.98 -3.90 13.69
C CYS A 117 6.91 -3.42 15.14
N THR A 118 5.94 -3.94 15.91
CA THR A 118 5.79 -3.61 17.33
C THR A 118 7.04 -3.99 18.13
N ALA A 119 7.61 -5.17 17.88
CA ALA A 119 8.82 -5.65 18.57
C ALA A 119 10.07 -4.82 18.23
N LEU A 120 10.13 -4.22 17.04
CA LEU A 120 11.14 -3.22 16.66
C LEU A 120 10.88 -1.83 17.27
N GLY A 121 9.76 -1.63 17.97
CA GLY A 121 9.32 -0.36 18.51
C GLY A 121 8.76 0.60 17.46
N GLY A 122 8.33 0.08 16.31
CA GLY A 122 7.69 0.84 15.24
C GLY A 122 6.19 1.01 15.46
N ASP A 123 5.65 2.13 14.97
CA ASP A 123 4.23 2.47 15.00
C ASP A 123 3.53 2.22 13.66
N GLY A 124 4.28 1.74 12.65
CA GLY A 124 3.72 1.27 11.38
C GLY A 124 4.78 0.82 10.39
N VAL A 125 4.34 0.24 9.27
CA VAL A 125 5.21 -0.26 8.20
C VAL A 125 4.90 0.47 6.90
N VAL A 126 5.94 1.03 6.29
CA VAL A 126 5.90 1.69 4.97
C VAL A 126 6.62 0.85 3.91
N ALA A 127 6.38 1.16 2.64
CA ALA A 127 6.90 0.41 1.50
C ALA A 127 6.62 -1.10 1.63
N ALA A 128 5.44 -1.45 2.13
CA ALA A 128 5.04 -2.84 2.31
C ALA A 128 4.71 -3.47 0.96
N GLU A 129 5.51 -4.45 0.56
CA GLU A 129 5.29 -5.24 -0.66
C GLU A 129 4.66 -6.56 -0.28
N PHE A 130 3.49 -6.86 -0.84
CA PHE A 130 2.77 -8.12 -0.62
C PHE A 130 2.89 -9.01 -1.86
N THR A 131 3.22 -10.28 -1.64
CA THR A 131 3.42 -11.28 -2.69
C THR A 131 2.68 -12.57 -2.35
N MET A 132 2.10 -13.18 -3.39
CA MET A 132 1.50 -14.50 -3.36
C MET A 132 2.19 -15.36 -4.41
N ALA A 133 2.85 -16.44 -4.00
CA ALA A 133 3.62 -17.26 -4.92
C ALA A 133 3.55 -18.76 -4.56
N PRO A 134 3.61 -19.67 -5.56
CA PRO A 134 3.82 -21.09 -5.29
C PRO A 134 5.05 -21.32 -4.43
N PHE A 135 4.93 -22.20 -3.44
CA PHE A 135 6.06 -22.57 -2.60
C PHE A 135 7.04 -23.45 -3.40
N PRO A 136 8.32 -23.05 -3.57
CA PRO A 136 9.21 -23.68 -4.55
C PRO A 136 9.41 -25.19 -4.38
N SER A 137 9.43 -25.69 -3.14
CA SER A 137 9.63 -27.10 -2.84
C SER A 137 8.32 -27.91 -2.75
N GLN A 138 7.16 -27.25 -2.82
CA GLN A 138 5.88 -27.91 -2.62
C GLN A 138 4.76 -27.23 -3.46
N PRO A 139 4.52 -27.71 -4.70
CA PRO A 139 3.64 -27.04 -5.67
C PRO A 139 2.17 -26.94 -5.28
N ASN A 140 1.73 -27.59 -4.19
CA ASN A 140 0.37 -27.50 -3.64
C ASN A 140 0.28 -26.52 -2.44
N CYS A 141 1.35 -25.78 -2.17
CA CYS A 141 1.39 -24.75 -1.15
C CYS A 141 1.59 -23.36 -1.79
N LEU A 142 0.92 -22.34 -1.25
CA LEU A 142 1.17 -20.93 -1.58
C LEU A 142 1.83 -20.22 -0.39
N GLU A 143 2.90 -19.49 -0.66
CA GLU A 143 3.48 -18.52 0.24
C GLU A 143 2.78 -17.17 0.08
N PHE A 144 2.33 -16.62 1.21
CA PHE A 144 1.87 -15.26 1.35
C PHE A 144 2.94 -14.52 2.14
N LYS A 145 3.59 -13.54 1.52
CA LYS A 145 4.71 -12.83 2.12
C LYS A 145 4.51 -11.33 1.97
N VAL A 146 4.76 -10.62 3.06
CA VAL A 146 4.82 -9.18 3.11
C VAL A 146 6.14 -8.72 3.73
N ILE A 147 6.76 -7.71 3.14
CA ILE A 147 8.00 -7.13 3.64
C ILE A 147 7.95 -5.61 3.51
N GLY A 148 8.47 -4.90 4.49
CA GLY A 148 8.51 -3.44 4.47
C GLY A 148 9.45 -2.87 5.51
N THR A 149 9.44 -1.54 5.67
CA THR A 149 10.23 -0.84 6.68
C THR A 149 9.34 -0.37 7.81
N ALA A 150 9.60 -0.85 9.02
CA ALA A 150 9.00 -0.35 10.24
C ALA A 150 9.50 1.08 10.52
N VAL A 151 8.56 1.97 10.83
CA VAL A 151 8.79 3.37 11.16
C VAL A 151 8.15 3.70 12.50
N ARG A 152 8.73 4.63 13.23
CA ARG A 152 8.28 5.12 14.53
C ARG A 152 7.99 6.61 14.44
N ALA A 153 6.83 7.04 14.91
CA ALA A 153 6.53 8.46 15.03
C ALA A 153 7.41 9.10 16.11
N ARG A 154 7.90 10.33 15.87
CA ARG A 154 8.67 11.09 16.86
C ARG A 154 7.79 11.72 17.95
N GLY A 155 6.48 11.88 17.68
CA GLY A 155 5.53 12.48 18.61
C GLY A 155 4.99 11.51 19.67
N ASP A 156 4.25 12.05 20.62
CA ASP A 156 3.67 11.29 21.74
C ASP A 156 2.36 10.58 21.39
N VAL A 157 1.74 10.95 20.27
CA VAL A 157 0.49 10.35 19.78
C VAL A 157 0.83 9.13 18.94
N ARG A 158 0.40 7.95 19.42
CA ARG A 158 0.59 6.67 18.74
C ARG A 158 -0.74 6.00 18.47
N ALA A 159 -0.86 5.37 17.31
CA ALA A 159 -1.99 4.52 17.02
C ALA A 159 -1.96 3.29 17.94
N PRO A 160 -3.12 2.76 18.38
CA PRO A 160 -3.17 1.58 19.25
C PRO A 160 -2.68 0.31 18.55
N ARG A 161 -2.64 0.30 17.21
CA ARG A 161 -2.12 -0.79 16.39
C ARG A 161 -1.21 -0.20 15.31
N PRO A 162 -0.10 -0.86 14.93
CA PRO A 162 0.75 -0.39 13.86
C PRO A 162 -0.02 -0.32 12.54
N PHE A 163 0.12 0.78 11.80
CA PHE A 163 -0.41 0.85 10.44
C PHE A 163 0.43 0.01 9.47
N THR A 164 -0.13 -0.38 8.34
CA THR A 164 0.61 -1.00 7.24
C THR A 164 0.27 -0.30 5.93
N CYS A 165 1.29 0.04 5.12
CA CYS A 165 1.05 0.69 3.84
C CYS A 165 2.05 0.34 2.75
N HIS A 166 1.55 0.24 1.52
CA HIS A 166 2.36 -0.01 0.33
C HIS A 166 3.16 1.21 -0.12
N LEU A 167 2.73 2.41 0.27
CA LEU A 167 3.36 3.66 -0.17
C LEU A 167 4.83 3.68 0.24
N ASP A 168 5.67 4.10 -0.69
CA ASP A 168 7.07 4.38 -0.43
C ASP A 168 7.22 5.60 0.50
N GLY A 169 8.45 5.87 0.95
CA GLY A 169 8.67 6.97 1.90
C GLY A 169 8.26 8.35 1.36
N GLN A 170 8.37 8.58 0.05
CA GLN A 170 7.96 9.84 -0.57
C GLN A 170 6.43 9.96 -0.67
N GLY A 171 5.74 8.89 -1.07
CA GLY A 171 4.29 8.81 -1.09
C GLY A 171 3.68 8.94 0.31
N PHE A 172 4.26 8.26 1.29
CA PHE A 172 3.87 8.36 2.70
C PHE A 172 4.01 9.80 3.21
N ALA A 173 5.15 10.45 2.97
CA ALA A 173 5.36 11.83 3.41
C ALA A 173 4.35 12.80 2.78
N LYS A 174 4.05 12.65 1.49
CA LYS A 174 3.03 13.46 0.80
C LYS A 174 1.62 13.21 1.36
N LEU A 175 1.28 11.96 1.66
CA LEU A 175 0.00 11.59 2.26
C LEU A 175 -0.19 12.27 3.62
N VAL A 176 0.81 12.16 4.49
CA VAL A 176 0.81 12.80 5.83
C VAL A 176 0.74 14.31 5.73
N ALA A 177 1.52 14.93 4.83
CA ALA A 177 1.48 16.37 4.60
C ALA A 177 0.12 16.87 4.09
N ALA A 178 -0.62 16.02 3.37
CA ALA A 178 -1.97 16.32 2.90
C ALA A 178 -3.07 16.12 3.96
N GLY A 179 -2.72 15.74 5.20
CA GLY A 179 -3.67 15.52 6.29
C GLY A 179 -4.31 14.12 6.28
N TRP A 180 -3.63 13.14 5.67
CA TRP A 180 -4.06 11.75 5.60
C TRP A 180 -3.01 10.81 6.21
N VAL A 181 -3.45 9.77 6.91
CA VAL A 181 -2.56 8.72 7.43
C VAL A 181 -3.01 7.36 6.91
N PRO A 182 -2.08 6.43 6.64
CA PRO A 182 -2.44 5.06 6.34
C PRO A 182 -2.99 4.37 7.60
N VAL A 183 -3.89 3.41 7.38
CA VAL A 183 -4.45 2.57 8.43
C VAL A 183 -4.00 1.12 8.24
N GLU A 184 -4.28 0.52 7.08
CA GLU A 184 -4.00 -0.90 6.83
C GLU A 184 -3.76 -1.19 5.34
N LEU A 185 -2.86 -2.15 5.07
CA LEU A 185 -2.65 -2.75 3.76
C LEU A 185 -3.75 -3.77 3.50
N LEU A 186 -4.54 -3.51 2.47
CA LEU A 186 -5.66 -4.32 2.04
C LEU A 186 -5.29 -5.15 0.82
N VAL A 187 -5.88 -6.32 0.71
CA VAL A 187 -5.91 -7.07 -0.55
C VAL A 187 -7.34 -7.48 -0.81
N GLY A 188 -7.93 -6.92 -1.86
CA GLY A 188 -9.25 -7.29 -2.34
C GLY A 188 -9.09 -8.32 -3.43
N MET A 189 -9.86 -9.39 -3.31
CA MET A 189 -9.82 -10.48 -4.27
C MET A 189 -11.24 -10.89 -4.61
N SER A 190 -11.45 -11.18 -5.90
CA SER A 190 -12.65 -11.85 -6.36
C SER A 190 -12.29 -12.91 -7.39
N ILE A 191 -13.02 -14.01 -7.36
CA ILE A 191 -13.04 -15.00 -8.42
C ILE A 191 -14.46 -15.10 -8.95
N GLY A 192 -14.61 -14.92 -10.27
CA GLY A 192 -15.86 -15.16 -10.98
C GLY A 192 -15.74 -16.34 -11.93
N VAL A 193 -16.81 -17.11 -12.03
CA VAL A 193 -16.93 -18.21 -12.99
C VAL A 193 -18.13 -17.95 -13.89
N ARG A 194 -17.95 -18.04 -15.20
CA ARG A 194 -19.03 -17.90 -16.18
C ARG A 194 -19.02 -19.08 -17.13
N HIS A 195 -20.20 -19.62 -17.40
CA HIS A 195 -20.38 -20.67 -18.39
C HIS A 195 -20.39 -20.13 -19.83
N ASP A 196 -19.72 -20.82 -20.75
CA ASP A 196 -19.80 -20.52 -22.18
C ASP A 196 -21.07 -21.12 -22.80
N ASP A 197 -22.17 -20.40 -22.66
CA ASP A 197 -23.43 -20.72 -23.32
C ASP A 197 -23.33 -20.70 -24.86
N PHE A 198 -24.37 -21.19 -25.55
CA PHE A 198 -24.36 -21.25 -27.01
C PHE A 198 -24.14 -19.87 -27.66
N GLY A 199 -24.71 -18.81 -27.08
CA GLY A 199 -24.57 -17.46 -27.59
C GLY A 199 -23.12 -16.96 -27.51
N THR A 200 -22.49 -17.18 -26.36
CA THR A 200 -21.08 -16.86 -26.11
C THR A 200 -20.16 -17.59 -27.10
N ARG A 201 -20.37 -18.90 -27.27
CA ARG A 201 -19.59 -19.70 -28.24
C ARG A 201 -19.79 -19.22 -29.67
N SER A 202 -21.04 -18.94 -30.06
CA SER A 202 -21.37 -18.41 -31.39
C SER A 202 -20.66 -17.08 -31.67
N GLN A 203 -20.65 -16.15 -30.70
CA GLN A 203 -19.92 -14.89 -30.80
C GLN A 203 -18.40 -15.10 -30.91
N ALA A 204 -17.83 -16.01 -30.12
CA ALA A 204 -16.40 -16.30 -30.13
C ALA A 204 -15.89 -16.93 -31.45
N PHE A 205 -16.76 -17.58 -32.22
CA PHE A 205 -16.45 -18.11 -33.55
C PHE A 205 -16.79 -17.16 -34.71
N SER A 206 -17.16 -15.91 -34.42
CA SER A 206 -17.46 -14.91 -35.45
C SER A 206 -16.23 -14.59 -36.31
N TRP A 207 -16.45 -14.42 -37.62
CA TRP A 207 -15.44 -13.94 -38.56
C TRP A 207 -15.35 -12.41 -38.60
N SER A 208 -16.23 -11.73 -37.85
CA SER A 208 -16.22 -10.27 -37.69
C SER A 208 -15.56 -9.89 -36.37
N ASN A 209 -14.84 -8.77 -36.37
CA ASN A 209 -14.28 -8.20 -35.15
C ASN A 209 -15.43 -7.64 -34.28
N THR A 210 -15.84 -8.41 -33.27
CA THR A 210 -16.90 -8.04 -32.33
C THR A 210 -16.46 -8.29 -30.90
N GLU A 211 -17.03 -7.53 -29.97
CA GLU A 211 -16.92 -7.82 -28.55
C GLU A 211 -17.61 -9.14 -28.22
N VAL A 212 -16.98 -9.96 -27.37
CA VAL A 212 -17.61 -11.13 -26.74
C VAL A 212 -18.17 -10.68 -25.41
N GLY A 213 -19.42 -10.21 -25.42
CA GLY A 213 -20.03 -9.49 -24.29
C GLY A 213 -20.03 -10.31 -22.99
N ALA A 214 -20.18 -11.63 -23.09
CA ALA A 214 -20.11 -12.55 -21.96
C ALA A 214 -18.76 -12.52 -21.21
N TRP A 215 -17.64 -12.49 -21.94
CA TRP A 215 -16.31 -12.43 -21.33
C TRP A 215 -15.98 -11.03 -20.84
N SER A 216 -16.42 -9.99 -21.55
CA SER A 216 -16.34 -8.61 -21.07
C SER A 216 -17.09 -8.42 -19.75
N ALA A 217 -18.30 -8.98 -19.63
CA ALA A 217 -19.09 -8.96 -18.40
C ALA A 217 -18.35 -9.68 -17.25
N LEU A 218 -17.82 -10.88 -17.50
CA LEU A 218 -16.99 -11.61 -16.52
C LEU A 218 -15.84 -10.74 -15.99
N VAL A 219 -15.09 -10.09 -16.87
CA VAL A 219 -13.98 -9.21 -16.48
C VAL A 219 -14.46 -7.99 -15.69
N GLY A 220 -15.54 -7.35 -16.14
CA GLY A 220 -16.11 -6.17 -15.49
C GLY A 220 -16.62 -6.47 -14.08
N GLU A 221 -17.40 -7.54 -13.94
CA GLU A 221 -18.04 -7.96 -12.70
C GLU A 221 -17.01 -8.42 -11.66
N VAL A 222 -16.03 -9.25 -12.03
CA VAL A 222 -14.99 -9.71 -11.09
C VAL A 222 -14.11 -8.55 -10.60
N ARG A 223 -13.79 -7.60 -11.48
CA ARG A 223 -13.04 -6.40 -11.07
C ARG A 223 -13.87 -5.47 -10.19
N ALA A 224 -15.18 -5.38 -10.42
CA ALA A 224 -16.09 -4.61 -9.58
C ALA A 224 -16.21 -5.24 -8.19
N ASP A 225 -16.41 -6.55 -8.11
CA ASP A 225 -16.47 -7.28 -6.84
C ASP A 225 -15.14 -7.17 -6.06
N ALA A 226 -13.99 -7.37 -6.69
CA ALA A 226 -12.69 -7.22 -6.00
C ALA A 226 -12.47 -5.81 -5.41
N ARG A 227 -12.97 -4.75 -6.09
CA ARG A 227 -12.97 -3.38 -5.54
C ARG A 227 -13.95 -3.22 -4.39
N HIS A 228 -15.14 -3.81 -4.51
CA HIS A 228 -16.11 -3.82 -3.42
C HIS A 228 -15.54 -4.51 -2.16
N GLN A 229 -14.81 -5.62 -2.32
CA GLN A 229 -14.11 -6.25 -1.19
C GLN A 229 -13.07 -5.32 -0.53
N LEU A 230 -12.33 -4.50 -1.31
CA LEU A 230 -11.45 -3.47 -0.75
C LEU A 230 -12.21 -2.41 0.04
N GLU A 231 -13.35 -1.94 -0.48
CA GLU A 231 -14.19 -0.94 0.18
C GLU A 231 -14.75 -1.46 1.52
N LEU A 232 -15.22 -2.70 1.54
CA LEU A 232 -15.69 -3.37 2.75
C LEU A 232 -14.57 -3.49 3.80
N GLN A 233 -13.39 -3.96 3.38
CA GLN A 233 -12.23 -4.05 4.26
C GLN A 233 -11.79 -2.67 4.78
N GLY A 234 -11.75 -1.65 3.92
CA GLY A 234 -11.38 -0.28 4.29
C GLY A 234 -12.34 0.33 5.29
N THR A 235 -13.64 0.12 5.10
CA THR A 235 -14.70 0.57 6.01
C THR A 235 -14.58 -0.13 7.37
N HIS A 236 -14.37 -1.46 7.39
CA HIS A 236 -14.17 -2.21 8.63
C HIS A 236 -12.90 -1.78 9.39
N ALA A 237 -11.85 -1.37 8.69
CA ALA A 237 -10.64 -0.83 9.30
C ALA A 237 -10.81 0.62 9.82
N GLY A 238 -11.90 1.30 9.45
CA GLY A 238 -12.17 2.69 9.83
C GLY A 238 -11.47 3.73 8.96
N GLY A 239 -11.15 3.42 7.71
CA GLY A 239 -10.61 4.39 6.75
C GLY A 239 -11.71 5.12 5.97
N ASP A 240 -11.41 6.33 5.52
CA ASP A 240 -12.32 7.16 4.71
C ASP A 240 -12.09 7.00 3.20
N GLY A 241 -10.99 6.35 2.80
CA GLY A 241 -10.64 6.16 1.39
C GLY A 241 -9.58 5.08 1.18
N VAL A 242 -9.38 4.69 -0.08
CA VAL A 242 -8.43 3.63 -0.46
C VAL A 242 -7.52 4.12 -1.59
N ILE A 243 -6.21 3.93 -1.44
CA ILE A 243 -5.21 4.17 -2.49
C ILE A 243 -4.76 2.82 -3.03
N LEU A 244 -4.97 2.57 -4.32
CA LEU A 244 -4.56 1.36 -5.02
C LEU A 244 -3.05 1.37 -5.33
N ALA A 245 -2.40 0.24 -5.02
CA ALA A 245 -1.01 -0.02 -5.36
C ALA A 245 -0.90 -0.71 -6.72
N SER A 246 -1.66 -1.80 -6.86
CA SER A 246 -1.64 -2.68 -8.03
C SER A 246 -2.94 -3.46 -8.16
N GLY A 247 -3.20 -3.94 -9.38
CA GLY A 247 -4.28 -4.87 -9.67
C GLY A 247 -3.82 -5.85 -10.74
N ASP A 248 -3.98 -7.14 -10.46
CA ASP A 248 -3.72 -8.25 -11.38
C ASP A 248 -5.04 -8.92 -11.76
N LEU A 249 -5.14 -9.33 -13.03
CA LEU A 249 -6.30 -10.04 -13.56
C LEU A 249 -5.83 -11.25 -14.35
N ARG A 250 -6.24 -12.43 -13.92
CA ARG A 250 -5.91 -13.69 -14.57
C ARG A 250 -7.20 -14.33 -15.06
N ILE A 251 -7.18 -14.79 -16.30
CA ILE A 251 -8.32 -15.43 -16.94
C ILE A 251 -7.85 -16.75 -17.52
N TRP A 252 -8.63 -17.81 -17.31
CA TRP A 252 -8.35 -19.11 -17.90
C TRP A 252 -9.65 -19.87 -18.16
N ARG A 253 -9.53 -20.95 -18.92
CA ARG A 253 -10.61 -21.89 -19.21
C ARG A 253 -10.53 -23.08 -18.28
N GLU A 254 -11.68 -23.54 -17.82
CA GLU A 254 -11.83 -24.80 -17.08
C GLU A 254 -12.97 -25.63 -17.66
N SER A 255 -12.89 -26.94 -17.46
CA SER A 255 -14.01 -27.81 -17.82
C SER A 255 -15.18 -27.55 -16.87
N CYS A 256 -16.38 -27.39 -17.43
CA CYS A 256 -17.56 -27.13 -16.62
C CYS A 256 -17.95 -28.36 -15.80
N VAL A 257 -17.79 -28.28 -14.48
CA VAL A 257 -18.09 -29.38 -13.54
C VAL A 257 -19.56 -29.80 -13.63
N ARG A 258 -20.48 -28.86 -13.89
CA ARG A 258 -21.91 -29.16 -14.06
C ARG A 258 -22.17 -29.88 -15.38
N ALA A 259 -21.65 -29.36 -16.49
CA ALA A 259 -21.80 -29.95 -17.80
C ALA A 259 -21.27 -31.38 -17.86
N SER A 260 -20.12 -31.62 -17.21
CA SER A 260 -19.51 -32.95 -17.10
C SER A 260 -20.44 -33.96 -16.41
N ARG A 261 -21.21 -33.55 -15.39
CA ARG A 261 -22.21 -34.43 -14.74
C ARG A 261 -23.34 -34.86 -15.67
N TYR A 262 -23.61 -34.10 -16.73
CA TYR A 262 -24.59 -34.42 -17.76
C TYR A 262 -23.96 -35.06 -19.01
N GLY A 263 -22.67 -35.41 -18.98
CA GLY A 263 -21.98 -36.03 -20.10
C GLY A 263 -21.69 -35.08 -21.26
N THR A 264 -21.59 -33.77 -20.99
CA THR A 264 -21.30 -32.74 -21.99
C THR A 264 -19.94 -32.09 -21.75
N GLU A 265 -19.20 -31.82 -22.83
CA GLU A 265 -17.87 -31.21 -22.81
C GLU A 265 -17.96 -29.68 -22.96
N ALA A 266 -18.69 -29.02 -22.05
CA ALA A 266 -18.74 -27.57 -22.05
C ALA A 266 -17.61 -26.96 -21.21
N GLU A 267 -17.21 -25.73 -21.56
CA GLU A 267 -16.17 -24.97 -20.87
C GLU A 267 -16.77 -23.82 -20.07
N ASP A 268 -16.13 -23.50 -18.95
CA ASP A 268 -16.35 -22.30 -18.18
C ASP A 268 -15.11 -21.40 -18.29
N HIS A 269 -15.32 -20.09 -18.32
CA HIS A 269 -14.26 -19.10 -18.12
C HIS A 269 -14.23 -18.67 -16.66
N VAL A 270 -13.03 -18.72 -16.08
CA VAL A 270 -12.76 -18.25 -14.72
C VAL A 270 -11.89 -17.01 -14.81
N ALA A 271 -12.26 -15.98 -14.04
CA ALA A 271 -11.45 -14.79 -13.87
C ALA A 271 -11.14 -14.59 -12.38
N GLU A 272 -9.87 -14.33 -12.08
CA GLU A 272 -9.35 -13.99 -10.76
C GLU A 272 -8.84 -12.56 -10.83
N SER A 273 -9.40 -11.67 -10.00
CA SER A 273 -8.90 -10.30 -9.82
C SER A 273 -8.35 -10.17 -8.41
N THR A 274 -7.08 -9.77 -8.30
CA THR A 274 -6.41 -9.48 -7.03
C THR A 274 -5.91 -8.04 -7.05
N MET A 275 -6.27 -7.25 -6.04
CA MET A 275 -5.89 -5.85 -5.92
C MET A 275 -5.25 -5.58 -4.58
N VAL A 276 -4.10 -4.89 -4.57
CA VAL A 276 -3.41 -4.47 -3.34
C VAL A 276 -3.62 -2.97 -3.18
N ALA A 277 -3.98 -2.55 -1.96
CA ALA A 277 -4.26 -1.15 -1.69
C ALA A 277 -3.96 -0.80 -0.23
N THR A 278 -3.97 0.48 0.11
CA THR A 278 -3.92 0.95 1.50
C THR A 278 -5.15 1.81 1.79
N THR A 279 -5.84 1.48 2.87
CA THR A 279 -6.91 2.34 3.39
C THR A 279 -6.31 3.49 4.19
N ILE A 280 -6.86 4.68 4.01
CA ILE A 280 -6.37 5.94 4.58
C ILE A 280 -7.47 6.58 5.41
N ALA A 281 -7.08 7.26 6.48
CA ALA A 281 -7.96 8.05 7.32
C ALA A 281 -7.49 9.50 7.36
N ARG A 282 -8.44 10.42 7.39
CA ARG A 282 -8.14 11.83 7.58
C ARG A 282 -7.73 12.05 9.02
N PHE A 283 -6.66 12.80 9.24
CA PHE A 283 -6.27 13.25 10.57
C PHE A 283 -6.17 14.77 10.60
N GLN A 284 -6.55 15.35 11.74
CA GLN A 284 -6.30 16.75 11.99
C GLN A 284 -4.89 16.89 12.53
N ALA A 285 -3.94 17.22 11.66
CA ALA A 285 -2.70 17.82 12.13
C ALA A 285 -3.07 19.12 12.84
N ARG A 286 -2.72 19.26 14.13
CA ARG A 286 -2.81 20.55 14.81
C ARG A 286 -1.96 21.51 13.96
N ALA A 287 -2.59 22.49 13.33
CA ALA A 287 -1.86 23.48 12.56
C ALA A 287 -0.88 24.19 13.49
N GLU A 288 0.39 23.84 13.42
CA GLU A 288 1.43 24.68 14.00
C GLU A 288 1.33 26.02 13.28
N ARG A 289 1.15 27.09 14.06
CA ARG A 289 1.22 28.44 13.50
C ARG A 289 2.56 28.52 12.78
N PRO A 290 2.60 28.93 11.50
CA PRO A 290 3.88 29.11 10.82
C PRO A 290 4.74 30.00 11.72
N PRO A 291 6.01 29.64 11.98
CA PRO A 291 6.87 30.48 12.78
C PRO A 291 6.83 31.86 12.16
N THR A 292 6.58 32.89 12.98
CA THR A 292 6.64 34.27 12.50
C THR A 292 8.01 34.44 11.88
N LEU A 293 8.03 34.64 10.56
CA LEU A 293 9.25 34.98 9.84
C LEU A 293 9.87 36.15 10.59
N ALA A 294 11.07 35.94 11.13
CA ALA A 294 11.88 37.02 11.63
C ALA A 294 12.28 37.85 10.42
N VAL A 295 11.42 38.79 10.03
CA VAL A 295 11.76 39.81 9.06
C VAL A 295 12.84 40.65 9.73
N MET A 296 14.09 40.48 9.32
CA MET A 296 15.15 41.42 9.66
C MET A 296 14.93 42.66 8.79
N PRO A 297 14.51 43.80 9.36
CA PRO A 297 14.33 45.02 8.57
C PRO A 297 15.72 45.47 8.08
N LEU A 298 15.90 45.49 6.75
CA LEU A 298 17.13 45.99 6.12
C LEU A 298 17.15 47.54 6.06
N ASP A 299 16.02 48.19 6.37
CA ASP A 299 15.82 49.65 6.35
C ASP A 299 16.65 50.42 7.39
N ARG A 300 17.09 49.77 8.48
CA ARG A 300 17.93 50.42 9.51
C ARG A 300 19.43 50.49 9.17
N ARG A 301 19.82 50.25 7.92
CA ARG A 301 21.23 50.38 7.50
C ARG A 301 21.68 51.85 7.53
N GLY A 302 20.85 52.76 7.03
CA GLY A 302 21.12 54.21 7.06
C GLY A 302 21.21 54.76 8.48
N GLU A 303 20.32 54.34 9.39
CA GLU A 303 20.38 54.73 10.81
C GLU A 303 21.65 54.25 11.51
N ARG A 304 22.10 53.02 11.22
CA ARG A 304 23.35 52.47 11.76
C ARG A 304 24.59 53.21 11.26
N LEU A 305 24.62 53.59 9.97
CA LEU A 305 25.72 54.38 9.41
C LEU A 305 25.76 55.79 9.99
N ARG A 306 24.61 56.47 10.11
CA ARG A 306 24.53 57.80 10.77
C ARG A 306 25.02 57.76 12.21
N ARG A 307 24.63 56.72 12.96
CA ARG A 307 25.08 56.54 14.34
C ARG A 307 26.59 56.31 14.43
N ARG A 308 27.15 55.46 13.57
CA ARG A 308 28.61 55.21 13.52
C ARG A 308 29.38 56.47 13.10
N LEU A 309 28.87 57.23 12.13
CA LEU A 309 29.48 58.49 11.72
C LEU A 309 29.52 59.49 12.89
N ALA A 310 28.41 59.63 13.64
CA ALA A 310 28.35 60.49 14.82
C ALA A 310 29.29 60.03 15.95
N GLU A 311 29.43 58.71 16.17
CA GLU A 311 30.39 58.13 17.12
C GLU A 311 31.85 58.42 16.69
N THR A 312 32.15 58.33 15.39
CA THR A 312 33.46 58.70 14.81
C THR A 312 33.69 60.21 14.80
N GLU A 313 32.65 61.05 14.75
CA GLU A 313 32.80 62.51 14.86
C GLU A 313 33.06 62.98 16.29
N GLY A 314 32.48 62.31 17.27
CA GLY A 314 32.67 62.60 18.70
C GLY A 314 33.98 62.08 19.30
N SER A 315 34.74 61.25 18.57
CA SER A 315 36.00 60.69 19.07
C SER A 315 37.19 61.62 18.80
N PRO A 316 37.98 62.01 19.80
CA PRO A 316 39.20 62.80 19.61
C PRO A 316 40.34 62.04 18.89
N TYR A 317 40.17 60.74 18.64
CA TYR A 317 41.12 59.88 17.91
C TYR A 317 40.53 59.33 16.60
N ALA A 318 39.51 60.00 16.06
CA ALA A 318 38.83 59.54 14.87
C ALA A 318 39.75 59.44 13.65
N ASP A 319 39.72 58.29 12.96
CA ASP A 319 40.40 58.11 11.69
C ASP A 319 39.68 58.91 10.57
N PRO A 320 40.34 59.90 9.94
CA PRO A 320 39.75 60.67 8.85
C PRO A 320 39.38 59.83 7.62
N ALA A 321 40.02 58.67 7.42
CA ALA A 321 39.70 57.75 6.33
C ALA A 321 38.39 56.99 6.62
N GLU A 322 38.20 56.49 7.84
CA GLU A 322 36.96 55.83 8.25
C GLU A 322 35.76 56.78 8.19
N ARG A 323 35.94 58.04 8.59
CA ARG A 323 34.89 59.07 8.49
C ARG A 323 34.42 59.30 7.05
N ARG A 324 35.36 59.45 6.10
CA ARG A 324 35.04 59.63 4.67
C ARG A 324 34.28 58.43 4.11
N ARG A 325 34.77 57.23 4.40
CA ARG A 325 34.13 55.99 3.95
C ARG A 325 32.69 55.85 4.45
N LEU A 326 32.43 56.17 5.71
CA LEU A 326 31.08 56.11 6.30
C LEU A 326 30.13 57.17 5.71
N ALA A 327 30.65 58.34 5.34
CA ALA A 327 29.89 59.39 4.69
C ALA A 327 29.52 59.01 3.24
N GLU A 328 30.48 58.49 2.47
CA GLU A 328 30.28 57.99 1.10
C GLU A 328 29.26 56.84 1.07
N GLU A 329 29.39 55.86 1.99
CA GLU A 329 28.46 54.73 2.07
C GLU A 329 27.03 55.15 2.47
N LEU A 330 26.88 56.23 3.23
CA LEU A 330 25.57 56.81 3.58
C LEU A 330 24.95 57.57 2.40
N GLU A 331 25.76 58.23 1.58
CA GLU A 331 25.35 58.95 0.37
C GLU A 331 24.87 57.96 -0.71
N GLU A 332 25.60 56.87 -0.95
CA GLU A 332 25.20 55.78 -1.86
C GLU A 332 23.89 55.09 -1.45
N LEU A 333 23.59 55.04 -0.15
CA LEU A 333 22.33 54.51 0.37
C LEU A 333 21.15 55.49 0.22
N GLY A 334 21.43 56.79 0.10
CA GLY A 334 20.42 57.83 -0.14
C GLY A 334 19.88 57.85 -1.57
N ASP A 335 20.63 57.32 -2.53
CA ASP A 335 20.30 57.27 -3.96
C ASP A 335 19.48 56.02 -4.38
N GLN A 336 19.14 55.12 -3.45
CA GLN A 336 18.34 53.91 -3.70
C GLN A 336 16.88 54.01 -3.19
N GLY A 337 16.38 55.23 -3.00
CA GLY A 337 14.99 55.53 -2.61
C GLY A 337 14.05 55.67 -3.80
#